data_AF-A0A521U929-F1
#
_entry.id   AF-A0A521U929-F1
#
_cell.length_a   1.000
_cell.length_b   1.000
_cell.length_c   1.000
_cell.angle_alpha   90.00
_cell.angle_beta   90.00
_cell.angle_gamma   90.00
#
_symmetry.space_group_name_H-M   'P 1'
#
loop_
_entity.id
_entity.type
_entity.pdbx_description
1 polymer ?
#
loop_
_entity_poly.entity_id
_entity_poly.type
_entity_poly.pdbx_seq_one_letter_code
_entity_poly.pdbx_strand_id
1 'polypeptide(L)'
;MVGLLPYASGYHVGVIYGLNEHDEPRVIHFTPRGLTSEPVSERWLRVFSDIEEVRRDALSSWCDLIAENRANDEITFGFDFDNPWVDDEGVIRTENDTALSLTCATFVMTLFRCVRIELLDIKTWQHREDDAAEQAALTMALAGHDTDRATTESARQQVGYMRYRAEEVAGASASGPRPVPFKRAEELGREIEMYLIRSQAESS
;
A
#
# COMPACT_ATOMS: atom_id res chain seq x y z
N MET A 1 -4.59 0.85 11.38
CA MET A 1 -3.98 2.17 11.13
C MET A 1 -3.17 2.07 9.86
N VAL A 2 -2.94 3.15 9.13
CA VAL A 2 -2.01 3.13 7.99
C VAL A 2 -0.70 3.80 8.38
N GLY A 3 0.41 3.17 8.02
CA GLY A 3 1.73 3.75 8.11
C GLY A 3 2.13 4.34 6.76
N LEU A 4 2.68 5.55 6.76
CA LEU A 4 3.29 6.17 5.58
C LEU A 4 4.78 6.45 5.86
N LEU A 5 5.66 6.06 4.94
CA LEU A 5 7.10 6.22 5.06
C LEU A 5 7.63 7.03 3.86
N PRO A 6 8.20 8.23 4.08
CA PRO A 6 8.76 9.03 3.00
C PRO A 6 10.11 8.48 2.53
N TYR A 7 10.30 8.47 1.21
CA TYR A 7 11.53 8.12 0.50
C TYR A 7 11.93 9.23 -0.47
N ALA A 8 13.17 9.19 -0.96
CA ALA A 8 13.62 10.14 -1.98
C ALA A 8 12.82 10.05 -3.29
N SER A 9 12.23 8.89 -3.59
CA SER A 9 11.46 8.61 -4.80
C SER A 9 9.94 8.65 -4.59
N GLY A 10 9.46 9.25 -3.50
CA GLY A 10 8.03 9.34 -3.17
C GLY A 10 7.70 8.71 -1.81
N TYR A 11 6.53 8.08 -1.69
CA TYR A 11 6.07 7.50 -0.44
C TYR A 11 5.87 5.99 -0.54
N HIS A 12 5.95 5.34 0.62
CA HIS A 12 5.67 3.93 0.80
C HIS A 12 4.62 3.76 1.89
N VAL A 13 3.71 2.80 1.72
CA VAL A 13 2.56 2.65 2.63
C VAL A 13 2.44 1.20 3.13
N GLY A 14 1.96 1.05 4.35
CA GLY A 14 1.68 -0.24 4.99
C GLY A 14 0.53 -0.13 5.98
N VAL A 15 0.07 -1.27 6.50
CA VAL A 15 -0.91 -1.31 7.59
C VAL A 15 -0.18 -1.50 8.91
N ILE A 16 -0.42 -0.58 9.84
CA ILE A 16 0.01 -0.71 11.24
C ILE A 16 -1.09 -1.42 12.03
N TYR A 17 -0.72 -2.51 12.69
CA TYR A 17 -1.59 -3.42 13.43
C TYR A 17 -0.93 -3.89 14.74
N GLY A 18 -1.64 -4.67 15.57
CA GLY A 18 -1.15 -5.07 16.90
C GLY A 18 -1.05 -3.90 17.89
N LEU A 19 -2.07 -3.03 17.92
CA LEU A 19 -2.08 -1.83 18.77
C LEU A 19 -2.65 -2.07 20.18
N ASN A 20 -2.80 -3.33 20.59
CA ASN A 20 -3.29 -3.70 21.92
C ASN A 20 -2.17 -3.54 22.96
N GLU A 21 -2.53 -3.35 24.24
CA GLU A 21 -1.57 -3.07 25.33
C GLU A 21 -0.49 -4.16 25.53
N HIS A 22 -0.70 -5.35 24.98
CA HIS A 22 0.18 -6.50 25.16
C HIS A 22 1.07 -6.81 23.95
N ASP A 23 0.82 -6.18 22.80
CA ASP A 23 1.50 -6.50 21.55
C ASP A 23 2.44 -5.35 21.14
N GLU A 24 3.60 -5.70 20.59
CA GLU A 24 4.47 -4.71 19.95
C GLU A 24 3.85 -4.33 18.60
N PRO A 25 3.56 -3.03 18.34
CA PRO A 25 2.97 -2.62 17.08
C PRO A 25 3.85 -3.03 15.90
N ARG A 26 3.23 -3.64 14.90
CA ARG A 26 3.89 -4.06 13.66
C ARG A 26 3.33 -3.30 12.47
N VAL A 27 4.14 -3.19 11.43
CA VAL A 27 3.70 -2.76 10.10
C VAL A 27 3.83 -3.92 9.14
N ILE A 28 2.75 -4.23 8.44
CA ILE A 28 2.77 -5.14 7.28
C ILE A 28 2.73 -4.30 6.02
N HIS A 29 3.64 -4.56 5.09
CA HIS A 29 3.76 -3.81 3.85
C HIS A 29 4.38 -4.66 2.75
N PHE A 30 4.09 -4.29 1.51
CA PHE A 30 4.60 -4.99 0.34
C PHE A 30 5.72 -4.19 -0.31
N THR A 31 6.89 -4.80 -0.46
CA THR A 31 8.07 -4.17 -1.05
C THR A 31 8.44 -4.84 -2.38
N PRO A 32 9.40 -4.31 -3.14
CA PRO A 32 9.94 -5.01 -4.29
C PRO A 32 10.57 -6.38 -3.98
N ARG A 33 10.89 -6.65 -2.71
CA ARG A 33 11.42 -7.93 -2.23
C ARG A 33 10.32 -8.86 -1.71
N GLY A 34 9.06 -8.49 -1.87
CA GLY A 34 7.91 -9.22 -1.36
C GLY A 34 7.32 -8.63 -0.09
N LEU A 35 6.46 -9.44 0.53
CA LEU A 35 5.72 -9.12 1.74
C LEU A 35 6.63 -9.12 2.97
N THR A 36 6.53 -8.07 3.78
CA THR A 36 7.28 -7.95 5.03
C THR A 36 6.33 -7.56 6.17
N SER A 37 6.57 -8.11 7.36
CA SER A 37 6.05 -7.58 8.61
C SER A 37 7.17 -7.32 9.61
N GLU A 38 7.30 -6.08 10.07
CA GLU A 38 8.38 -5.62 10.96
C GLU A 38 7.83 -4.76 12.11
N PRO A 39 8.57 -4.61 13.22
CA PRO A 39 8.23 -3.66 14.27
C PRO A 39 8.11 -2.22 13.74
N VAL A 40 7.13 -1.47 14.23
CA VAL A 40 6.93 -0.07 13.81
C VAL A 40 8.04 0.81 14.38
N SER A 41 8.88 1.36 13.49
CA SER A 41 9.86 2.39 13.85
C SER A 41 9.26 3.80 13.85
N GLU A 42 9.95 4.76 14.48
CA GLU A 42 9.55 6.19 14.51
C GLU A 42 9.50 6.86 13.13
N ARG A 43 10.09 6.22 12.10
CA ARG A 43 10.09 6.74 10.73
C ARG A 43 8.72 6.63 10.06
N TRP A 44 7.86 5.74 10.56
CA TRP A 44 6.52 5.55 10.03
C TRP A 44 5.57 6.62 10.58
N LEU A 45 5.06 7.44 9.68
CA LEU A 45 4.02 8.40 9.97
C LEU A 45 2.71 7.66 10.13
N ARG A 46 2.03 7.92 11.25
CA ARG A 46 0.81 7.24 11.63
C ARG A 46 -0.40 8.00 11.10
N VAL A 47 -1.07 7.39 10.13
CA VAL A 47 -2.33 7.90 9.57
C VAL A 47 -3.48 7.13 10.21
N PHE A 48 -4.23 7.80 11.07
CA PHE A 48 -5.37 7.21 11.78
C PHE A 48 -6.52 6.98 10.82
N SER A 49 -6.81 5.71 10.56
CA SER A 49 -7.88 5.33 9.66
C SER A 49 -9.24 5.50 10.35
N ASP A 50 -10.21 6.11 9.65
CA ASP A 50 -11.58 6.27 10.12
C ASP A 50 -12.34 4.94 9.96
N ILE A 51 -12.07 3.98 10.85
CA ILE A 51 -12.69 2.64 10.84
C ILE A 51 -13.20 2.26 12.23
N GLU A 52 -14.36 1.61 12.25
CA GLU A 52 -14.94 1.00 13.44
C GLU A 52 -13.98 -0.01 14.10
N GLU A 53 -14.02 -0.09 15.43
CA GLU A 53 -13.14 -0.93 16.24
C GLU A 53 -13.21 -2.41 15.82
N VAL A 54 -14.40 -2.97 15.65
CA VAL A 54 -14.59 -4.37 15.20
C VAL A 54 -13.90 -4.64 13.86
N ARG A 55 -13.94 -3.69 12.92
CA ARG A 55 -13.26 -3.83 11.63
C ARG A 55 -11.76 -3.67 11.76
N ARG A 56 -11.29 -2.86 12.71
CA ARG A 56 -9.86 -2.69 13.01
C ARG A 56 -9.27 -3.97 13.58
N ASP A 57 -9.98 -4.62 14.49
CA ASP A 57 -9.55 -5.89 15.09
C ASP A 57 -9.51 -6.99 14.02
N ALA A 58 -10.56 -7.10 13.20
CA ALA A 58 -10.59 -8.02 12.08
C ALA A 58 -9.45 -7.77 11.08
N LEU A 59 -9.15 -6.50 10.78
CA LEU A 59 -8.03 -6.13 9.91
C LEU A 59 -6.69 -6.57 10.53
N SER A 60 -6.52 -6.42 11.84
CA SER A 60 -5.34 -6.90 12.55
C SER A 60 -5.17 -8.42 12.40
N SER A 61 -6.24 -9.20 12.60
CA SER A 61 -6.20 -10.65 12.42
C SER A 61 -5.87 -11.06 10.99
N TRP A 62 -6.38 -10.33 9.98
CA TRP A 62 -6.00 -10.56 8.59
C TRP A 62 -4.53 -10.25 8.34
N CYS A 63 -3.98 -9.18 8.94
CA CYS A 63 -2.56 -8.87 8.83
C CYS A 63 -1.69 -9.99 9.41
N ASP A 64 -2.03 -10.55 10.57
CA ASP A 64 -1.33 -11.70 11.16
C ASP A 64 -1.37 -12.91 10.23
N LEU A 65 -2.57 -13.30 9.77
CA LEU A 65 -2.75 -14.47 8.93
C LEU A 65 -1.97 -14.37 7.60
N ILE A 66 -2.01 -13.20 6.96
CA ILE A 66 -1.32 -12.93 5.69
C ILE A 66 0.20 -12.91 5.90
N ALA A 67 0.69 -12.35 7.02
CA ALA A 67 2.12 -12.29 7.33
C ALA A 67 2.73 -13.67 7.60
N GLU A 68 1.96 -14.61 8.14
CA GLU A 68 2.42 -15.97 8.44
C GLU A 68 2.34 -16.91 7.23
N ASN A 69 1.58 -16.56 6.19
CA ASN A 69 1.35 -17.43 5.05
C ASN A 69 2.42 -17.30 3.96
N ARG A 70 3.25 -18.34 3.84
CA ARG A 70 4.36 -18.44 2.88
C ARG A 70 3.95 -18.49 1.41
N ALA A 71 2.69 -18.82 1.10
CA ALA A 71 2.21 -18.74 -0.29
C ALA A 71 2.29 -17.31 -0.84
N ASN A 72 2.25 -16.30 0.03
CA ASN A 72 2.40 -14.90 -0.35
C ASN A 72 3.86 -14.52 -0.74
N ASP A 73 4.85 -15.39 -0.52
CA ASP A 73 6.24 -15.17 -0.95
C ASP A 73 6.39 -15.23 -2.49
N GLU A 74 5.39 -15.77 -3.21
CA GLU A 74 5.36 -15.85 -4.68
C GLU A 74 4.84 -14.56 -5.34
N ILE A 75 4.31 -13.62 -4.55
CA ILE A 75 3.76 -12.36 -5.07
C ILE A 75 4.92 -11.46 -5.53
N THR A 76 4.82 -10.99 -6.76
CA THR A 76 5.85 -10.14 -7.36
C THR A 76 5.51 -8.65 -7.23
N PHE A 77 6.49 -7.79 -7.43
CA PHE A 77 6.23 -6.37 -7.55
C PHE A 77 5.78 -5.99 -8.96
N GLY A 78 4.72 -5.19 -9.04
CA GLY A 78 4.25 -4.62 -10.30
C GLY A 78 3.04 -3.70 -10.15
N PHE A 79 2.67 -3.05 -11.24
CA PHE A 79 1.63 -2.03 -11.33
C PHE A 79 0.28 -2.57 -11.84
N ASP A 80 0.22 -3.86 -12.21
CA ASP A 80 -1.03 -4.49 -12.60
C ASP A 80 -1.92 -4.78 -11.39
N PHE A 81 -3.11 -4.19 -11.34
CA PHE A 81 -4.06 -4.33 -10.25
C PHE A 81 -5.32 -5.06 -10.71
N ASP A 82 -5.23 -6.40 -10.77
CA ASP A 82 -6.32 -7.27 -11.21
C ASP A 82 -7.20 -7.73 -10.04
N ASN A 83 -7.80 -6.74 -9.34
CA ASN A 83 -8.75 -6.95 -8.23
C ASN A 83 -8.40 -8.11 -7.27
N PRO A 84 -7.23 -8.08 -6.63
CA PRO A 84 -6.84 -9.10 -5.68
C PRO A 84 -7.82 -9.23 -4.51
N TRP A 85 -7.96 -10.45 -4.01
CA TRP A 85 -8.73 -10.83 -2.82
C TRP A 85 -7.92 -11.78 -1.95
N VAL A 86 -8.35 -12.00 -0.71
CA VAL A 86 -7.67 -12.90 0.25
C VAL A 86 -8.61 -14.04 0.58
N ASP A 87 -8.13 -15.27 0.48
CA ASP A 87 -8.90 -16.47 0.85
C ASP A 87 -8.92 -16.71 2.37
N ASP A 88 -9.64 -17.74 2.79
CA ASP A 88 -9.84 -18.06 4.22
C ASP A 88 -8.53 -18.51 4.89
N GLU A 89 -7.51 -18.85 4.11
CA GLU A 89 -6.17 -19.22 4.56
C GLU A 89 -5.19 -18.03 4.60
N GLY A 90 -5.60 -16.82 4.18
CA GLY A 90 -4.73 -15.64 4.15
C GLY A 90 -3.81 -15.58 2.92
N VAL A 91 -4.11 -16.32 1.86
CA VAL A 91 -3.39 -16.24 0.57
C VAL A 91 -4.03 -15.16 -0.28
N ILE A 92 -3.22 -14.26 -0.82
CA ILE A 92 -3.69 -13.25 -1.77
C ILE A 92 -3.81 -13.89 -3.16
N ARG A 93 -4.98 -13.78 -3.78
CA ARG A 93 -5.31 -14.36 -5.08
C ARG A 93 -5.84 -13.32 -6.06
N THR A 94 -5.77 -13.64 -7.35
CA THR A 94 -6.47 -12.94 -8.43
C THR A 94 -7.57 -13.83 -8.99
N GLU A 95 -8.50 -13.27 -9.77
CA GLU A 95 -9.56 -14.06 -10.42
C GLU A 95 -9.02 -15.02 -11.49
N ASN A 96 -7.91 -14.67 -12.13
CA ASN A 96 -7.41 -15.35 -13.32
C ASN A 96 -6.29 -16.37 -13.06
N ASP A 97 -5.92 -16.61 -11.80
CA ASP A 97 -4.77 -17.47 -11.41
C ASP A 97 -3.47 -17.10 -12.16
N THR A 98 -3.35 -15.83 -12.52
CA THR A 98 -2.17 -15.23 -13.16
C THR A 98 -1.14 -14.88 -12.09
N ALA A 99 0.11 -14.71 -12.51
CA ALA A 99 1.16 -14.22 -11.63
C ALA A 99 0.72 -12.88 -10.99
N LEU A 100 0.50 -12.88 -9.68
CA LEU A 100 0.04 -11.70 -8.96
C LEU A 100 1.20 -10.71 -8.81
N SER A 101 0.93 -9.46 -9.17
CA SER A 101 1.83 -8.35 -8.94
C SER A 101 1.15 -7.30 -8.06
N LEU A 102 1.87 -6.77 -7.07
CA LEU A 102 1.37 -5.70 -6.20
C LEU A 102 2.40 -4.58 -6.04
N THR A 103 1.88 -3.41 -5.73
CA THR A 103 2.61 -2.30 -5.12
C THR A 103 2.26 -2.22 -3.64
N CYS A 104 2.99 -1.42 -2.86
CA CYS A 104 2.63 -1.16 -1.46
C CYS A 104 1.21 -0.58 -1.32
N ALA A 105 0.82 0.32 -2.23
CA ALA A 105 -0.49 0.95 -2.25
C ALA A 105 -1.62 -0.04 -2.55
N THR A 106 -1.47 -0.84 -3.60
CA THR A 106 -2.48 -1.83 -3.99
C THR A 106 -2.58 -2.96 -2.97
N PHE A 107 -1.48 -3.36 -2.34
CA PHE A 107 -1.50 -4.28 -1.20
C PHE A 107 -2.34 -3.74 -0.03
N VAL A 108 -2.16 -2.47 0.37
CA VAL A 108 -2.98 -1.87 1.43
C VAL A 108 -4.46 -1.82 1.02
N MET A 109 -4.76 -1.50 -0.24
CA MET A 109 -6.14 -1.56 -0.74
C MET A 109 -6.73 -2.98 -0.62
N THR A 110 -5.96 -4.02 -0.94
CA THR A 110 -6.36 -5.43 -0.77
C THR A 110 -6.67 -5.78 0.68
N LEU A 111 -5.83 -5.36 1.63
CA LEU A 111 -6.06 -5.59 3.06
C LEU A 111 -7.36 -4.96 3.56
N PHE A 112 -7.65 -3.72 3.16
CA PHE A 112 -8.89 -3.05 3.57
C PHE A 112 -10.15 -3.72 2.96
N ARG A 113 -10.05 -4.32 1.77
CA ARG A 113 -11.15 -5.10 1.18
C ARG A 113 -11.52 -6.33 2.01
N CYS A 114 -10.57 -6.92 2.76
CA CYS A 114 -10.82 -8.06 3.66
C CYS A 114 -11.84 -7.71 4.76
N VAL A 115 -11.90 -6.44 5.16
CA VAL A 115 -12.87 -5.93 6.14
C VAL A 115 -13.99 -5.10 5.49
N ARG A 116 -14.27 -5.37 4.21
CA ARG A 116 -15.34 -4.75 3.41
C ARG A 116 -15.24 -3.23 3.37
N ILE A 117 -14.02 -2.71 3.26
CA ILE A 117 -13.74 -1.30 3.06
C ILE A 117 -13.05 -1.11 1.71
N GLU A 118 -13.74 -0.45 0.79
CA GLU A 118 -13.14 0.06 -0.43
C GLU A 118 -12.59 1.46 -0.14
N LEU A 119 -11.26 1.61 -0.14
CA LEU A 119 -10.63 2.90 0.13
C LEU A 119 -10.87 3.91 -0.99
N LEU A 120 -10.68 3.47 -2.23
CA LEU A 120 -10.70 4.32 -3.42
C LEU A 120 -11.82 3.89 -4.37
N ASP A 121 -12.47 4.86 -5.00
CA ASP A 121 -13.42 4.61 -6.08
C ASP A 121 -12.65 4.47 -7.38
N ILE A 122 -12.24 3.23 -7.66
CA ILE A 122 -11.43 2.87 -8.84
C ILE A 122 -12.10 3.26 -10.17
N LYS A 123 -13.43 3.42 -10.21
CA LYS A 123 -14.16 3.81 -11.43
C LYS A 123 -13.92 5.26 -11.81
N THR A 124 -13.51 6.08 -10.84
CA THR A 124 -13.20 7.49 -11.04
C THR A 124 -11.72 7.74 -11.32
N TRP A 125 -10.89 6.69 -11.28
CA TRP A 125 -9.44 6.79 -11.37
C TRP A 125 -8.99 7.18 -12.78
N GLN A 126 -7.95 8.00 -12.86
CA GLN A 126 -7.49 8.60 -14.11
C GLN A 126 -5.98 8.44 -14.24
N HIS A 127 -5.51 8.32 -15.48
CA HIS A 127 -4.09 8.41 -15.79
C HIS A 127 -3.62 9.86 -15.61
N ARG A 128 -2.47 10.04 -14.95
CA ARG A 128 -1.77 11.32 -14.85
C ARG A 128 -0.54 11.29 -15.76
N GLU A 129 -0.11 12.46 -16.24
CA GLU A 129 1.01 12.58 -17.19
C GLU A 129 2.36 12.15 -16.57
N ASP A 130 2.52 12.34 -15.26
CA ASP A 130 3.73 12.05 -14.49
C ASP A 130 3.82 10.59 -14.02
N ASP A 131 2.70 9.88 -13.93
CA ASP A 131 2.66 8.52 -13.36
C ASP A 131 3.58 7.54 -14.11
N ALA A 132 3.62 7.60 -15.45
CA ALA A 132 4.49 6.72 -16.25
C ALA A 132 5.98 7.01 -16.01
N ALA A 133 6.35 8.28 -15.86
CA ALA A 133 7.72 8.68 -15.57
C ALA A 133 8.15 8.22 -14.17
N GLU A 134 7.27 8.35 -13.18
CA GLU A 134 7.52 7.88 -11.82
C GLU A 134 7.58 6.34 -11.73
N GLN A 135 6.70 5.62 -12.43
CA GLN A 135 6.77 4.15 -12.53
C GLN A 135 8.08 3.69 -13.17
N ALA A 136 8.53 4.38 -14.23
CA ALA A 136 9.82 4.09 -14.86
C ALA A 136 10.99 4.34 -13.89
N ALA A 137 10.95 5.46 -13.13
CA ALA A 137 11.95 5.77 -12.11
C ALA A 137 12.00 4.72 -10.99
N LEU A 138 10.84 4.32 -10.47
CA LEU A 138 10.72 3.25 -9.49
C LEU A 138 11.34 1.95 -10.03
N THR A 139 11.00 1.57 -11.26
CA THR A 139 11.50 0.33 -11.87
C THR A 139 13.01 0.38 -12.15
N MET A 140 13.56 1.55 -12.47
CA MET A 140 15.02 1.73 -12.55
C MET A 140 15.69 1.58 -11.18
N ALA A 141 15.07 2.12 -10.12
CA ALA A 141 15.56 1.93 -8.76
C ALA A 141 15.56 0.45 -8.35
N LEU A 142 14.53 -0.32 -8.74
CA LEU A 142 14.47 -1.77 -8.48
C LEU A 142 15.67 -2.53 -9.03
N ALA A 143 16.13 -2.17 -10.23
CA ALA A 143 17.28 -2.79 -10.88
C ALA A 143 18.60 -2.54 -10.13
N GLY A 144 18.65 -1.49 -9.30
CA GLY A 144 19.78 -1.21 -8.41
C GLY A 144 19.71 -1.94 -7.06
N HIS A 145 18.59 -2.61 -6.79
CA HIS A 145 18.40 -3.44 -5.60
C HIS A 145 18.48 -4.93 -5.98
N ASP A 146 18.73 -5.79 -4.98
CA ASP A 146 18.78 -7.25 -5.08
C ASP A 146 17.39 -7.89 -5.38
N THR A 147 16.70 -7.31 -6.36
CA THR A 147 15.43 -7.78 -6.91
C THR A 147 15.76 -8.69 -8.08
N ASP A 148 15.02 -9.79 -8.24
CA ASP A 148 15.27 -10.67 -9.37
C ASP A 148 14.98 -9.96 -10.71
N ARG A 149 15.67 -10.42 -11.76
CA ARG A 149 15.59 -9.80 -13.08
C ARG A 149 14.20 -9.93 -13.69
N ALA A 150 13.48 -11.02 -13.43
CA ALA A 150 12.16 -11.27 -14.02
C ALA A 150 11.12 -10.30 -13.43
N THR A 151 11.11 -10.08 -12.12
CA THR A 151 10.28 -9.05 -11.47
C THR A 151 10.57 -7.66 -12.04
N THR A 152 11.85 -7.31 -12.21
CA THR A 152 12.23 -6.01 -12.78
C THR A 152 11.75 -5.87 -14.24
N GLU A 153 11.93 -6.89 -15.07
CA GLU A 153 11.48 -6.88 -16.48
C GLU A 153 9.95 -6.83 -16.58
N SER A 154 9.22 -7.58 -15.75
CA SER A 154 7.76 -7.55 -15.67
C SER A 154 7.25 -6.16 -15.29
N ALA A 155 7.78 -5.56 -14.22
CA ALA A 155 7.41 -4.21 -13.79
C ALA A 155 7.68 -3.15 -14.87
N ARG A 156 8.74 -3.29 -15.68
CA ARG A 156 9.01 -2.38 -16.82
C ARG A 156 7.94 -2.45 -17.89
N GLN A 157 7.40 -3.63 -18.16
CA GLN A 157 6.33 -3.82 -19.16
C GLN A 157 4.98 -3.25 -18.69
N GLN A 158 4.83 -3.05 -17.38
CA GLN A 158 3.64 -2.50 -16.75
C GLN A 158 3.70 -0.97 -16.56
N VAL A 159 4.77 -0.29 -17.03
CA VAL A 159 4.82 1.17 -17.04
C VAL A 159 3.68 1.73 -17.89
N GLY A 160 2.96 2.71 -17.35
CA GLY A 160 1.76 3.29 -17.94
C GLY A 160 0.46 2.67 -17.44
N TYR A 161 0.51 1.59 -16.64
CA TYR A 161 -0.66 1.04 -15.98
C TYR A 161 -1.22 2.02 -14.95
N MET A 162 -2.49 1.85 -14.59
CA MET A 162 -3.16 2.74 -13.65
C MET A 162 -2.43 2.78 -12.30
N ARG A 163 -2.12 3.98 -11.80
CA ARG A 163 -1.29 4.15 -10.60
C ARG A 163 -2.09 4.69 -9.41
N TYR A 164 -2.04 3.94 -8.32
CA TYR A 164 -2.52 4.37 -7.00
C TYR A 164 -1.32 4.80 -6.16
N ARG A 165 -1.26 6.06 -5.72
CA ARG A 165 -0.13 6.56 -4.95
C ARG A 165 -0.29 6.26 -3.45
N ALA A 166 0.83 6.13 -2.75
CA ALA A 166 0.87 5.70 -1.35
C ALA A 166 0.19 6.73 -0.42
N GLU A 167 0.46 8.01 -0.62
CA GLU A 167 -0.12 9.14 0.11
C GLU A 167 -1.63 9.28 -0.14
N GLU A 168 -2.10 8.98 -1.35
CA GLU A 168 -3.53 8.99 -1.68
C GLU A 168 -4.28 7.85 -0.98
N VAL A 169 -3.68 6.65 -0.97
CA VAL A 169 -4.23 5.49 -0.22
C VAL A 169 -4.24 5.76 1.28
N ALA A 170 -3.15 6.33 1.81
CA ALA A 170 -3.06 6.70 3.22
C ALA A 170 -4.12 7.75 3.59
N GLY A 171 -4.24 8.82 2.79
CA GLY A 171 -5.24 9.86 2.98
C GLY A 171 -6.67 9.33 2.89
N ALA A 172 -6.97 8.49 1.91
CA ALA A 172 -8.28 7.85 1.78
C ALA A 172 -8.61 6.94 2.97
N SER A 173 -7.60 6.32 3.61
CA SER A 173 -7.84 5.53 4.83
C SER A 173 -8.34 6.37 6.01
N ALA A 174 -7.94 7.64 6.07
CA ALA A 174 -8.29 8.58 7.14
C ALA A 174 -9.57 9.39 6.85
N SER A 175 -10.16 9.21 5.67
CA SER A 175 -11.28 10.04 5.21
C SER A 175 -12.54 9.21 4.97
N GLY A 176 -13.67 9.75 5.41
CA GLY A 176 -15.00 9.32 5.03
C GLY A 176 -15.78 10.44 4.34
N PRO A 177 -16.82 10.13 3.54
CA PRO A 177 -17.29 8.79 3.20
C PRO A 177 -16.40 8.08 2.17
N ARG A 178 -16.49 6.74 2.15
CA ARG A 178 -15.76 5.84 1.24
C ARG A 178 -16.75 5.09 0.31
N PRO A 179 -16.32 4.67 -0.90
CA PRO A 179 -14.99 4.82 -1.47
C PRO A 179 -14.66 6.27 -1.88
N VAL A 180 -13.40 6.69 -1.72
CA VAL A 180 -12.96 8.06 -2.01
C VAL A 180 -12.69 8.23 -3.51
N PRO A 181 -13.31 9.20 -4.20
CA PRO A 181 -13.07 9.43 -5.62
C PRO A 181 -11.69 10.03 -5.87
N PHE A 182 -11.15 9.79 -7.07
CA PHE A 182 -9.81 10.21 -7.51
C PHE A 182 -9.43 11.63 -7.08
N LYS A 183 -10.27 12.61 -7.43
CA LYS A 183 -9.99 14.02 -7.13
C LYS A 183 -9.79 14.27 -5.63
N ARG A 184 -10.61 13.65 -4.78
CA ARG A 184 -10.50 13.83 -3.33
C ARG A 184 -9.30 13.06 -2.77
N ALA A 185 -9.01 11.88 -3.30
CA ALA A 185 -7.83 11.12 -2.89
C ALA A 185 -6.52 11.88 -3.21
N GLU A 186 -6.46 12.53 -4.38
CA GLU A 186 -5.35 13.40 -4.78
C GLU A 186 -5.20 14.59 -3.81
N GLU A 187 -6.30 15.27 -3.47
CA GLU A 187 -6.30 16.38 -2.51
C GLU A 187 -5.78 15.91 -1.13
N LEU A 188 -6.26 14.77 -0.63
CA LEU A 188 -5.82 14.19 0.64
C LEU A 188 -4.33 13.82 0.62
N GLY A 189 -3.84 13.26 -0.50
CA GLY A 189 -2.42 12.99 -0.70
C GLY A 189 -1.59 14.27 -0.55
N ARG A 190 -1.94 15.34 -1.28
CA ARG A 190 -1.25 16.64 -1.18
C ARG A 190 -1.32 17.25 0.22
N GLU A 191 -2.45 17.10 0.92
CA GLU A 191 -2.59 17.55 2.32
C GLU A 191 -1.55 16.87 3.23
N ILE A 192 -1.34 15.56 3.06
CA ILE A 192 -0.32 14.80 3.79
C ILE A 192 1.08 15.31 3.42
N GLU A 193 1.41 15.46 2.14
CA GLU A 193 2.73 15.95 1.70
C GLU A 193 3.06 17.31 2.32
N MET A 194 2.11 18.24 2.28
CA MET A 194 2.27 19.58 2.86
C MET A 194 2.50 19.53 4.37
N TYR A 195 1.79 18.65 5.08
CA TYR A 195 1.99 18.46 6.52
C TYR A 195 3.42 17.99 6.83
N LEU A 196 3.96 17.09 6.02
CA LEU A 196 5.31 16.55 6.22
C LEU A 196 6.40 17.58 5.93
N ILE A 197 6.26 18.35 4.86
CA ILE A 197 7.19 19.44 4.53
C ILE A 197 7.26 20.45 5.69
N ARG A 198 6.11 20.82 6.27
CA ARG A 198 6.05 21.75 7.40
C ARG A 198 6.69 21.17 8.65
N SER A 199 6.37 19.92 8.99
CA SER A 199 6.89 19.25 10.19
C SER A 199 8.41 19.11 10.16
N GLN A 200 9.00 18.88 8.98
CA GLN A 200 10.46 18.83 8.81
C GLN A 200 11.11 20.21 8.96
N ALA A 201 10.46 21.27 8.45
CA ALA A 201 10.96 22.64 8.57
C ALA A 201 10.95 23.15 10.03
N GLU A 202 10.01 22.69 10.86
CA GLU A 202 9.91 23.05 12.28
C GLU A 202 10.91 22.28 13.16
N SER A 203 11.47 21.17 12.65
CA SER A 203 12.44 20.32 13.37
C SER A 203 13.90 20.61 13.02
N SER A 204 14.16 21.58 12.11
CA SER A 204 15.50 21.96 11.62
C SER A 204 15.92 23.32 12.14
#